data_AF-A0A4M3JPA0-F1
#
_entry.id   AF-A0A4M3JPA0-F1
#
_cell.length_a   1.000
_cell.length_b   1.000
_cell.length_c   1.000
_cell.angle_alpha   90.00
_cell.angle_beta   90.00
_cell.angle_gamma   90.00
#
_symmetry.space_group_name_H-M   'P 1'
#
loop_
_entity.id
_entity.type
_entity.pdbx_description
1 polymer ?
#
loop_
_entity_poly.entity_id
_entity_poly.type
_entity_poly.pdbx_seq_one_letter_code
_entity_poly.pdbx_strand_id
1 'polypeptide(L)'
;MNKKSLLKCAVIGLVATLGLAACGTSKDASGGNSSGKEVLEFYHGYHHSEDEWPVAKTMRDLYDKFAEEHKDSGVEFKPVPINGDLKDVMNNKVASGEFPDVIDLAGNAVSLAAIEQKLVLDLKPYIDSNKLEKNVGLNYKQNQKDGKIYTVHEQLFTMGLW
;
A
#
# COMPACT_ATOMS: atom_id res chain seq x y z
N MET A 1 2.79 -5.20 -48.80
CA MET A 1 2.86 -4.06 -49.75
C MET A 1 1.70 -3.12 -49.49
N ASN A 2 1.94 -1.82 -49.54
CA ASN A 2 0.95 -0.78 -49.20
C ASN A 2 -0.06 -0.53 -50.33
N LYS A 3 -1.24 0.00 -49.97
CA LYS A 3 -1.84 1.19 -50.60
C LYS A 3 -2.85 1.83 -49.64
N LYS A 4 -2.67 3.14 -49.40
CA LYS A 4 -3.47 3.94 -48.46
C LYS A 4 -4.63 4.61 -49.22
N SER A 5 -5.80 4.70 -48.59
CA SER A 5 -6.87 5.59 -49.07
C SER A 5 -6.55 7.05 -48.69
N LEU A 6 -6.91 7.99 -49.56
CA LEU A 6 -6.63 9.43 -49.46
C LEU A 6 -7.83 10.21 -49.99
N LEU A 7 -8.43 11.07 -49.16
CA LEU A 7 -9.23 12.28 -49.47
C LEU A 7 -9.71 12.81 -48.10
N LYS A 8 -9.37 13.98 -47.50
CA LYS A 8 -9.03 15.36 -47.89
C LYS A 8 -10.21 16.36 -47.98
N CYS A 9 -10.01 17.53 -47.35
CA CYS A 9 -10.72 18.83 -47.44
C CYS A 9 -12.06 18.96 -46.66
N ALA A 10 -12.38 20.09 -45.98
CA ALA A 10 -11.64 21.34 -45.68
C ALA A 10 -12.11 21.96 -44.32
N VAL A 11 -11.26 22.60 -43.49
CA VAL A 11 -10.90 24.06 -43.39
C VAL A 11 -12.14 24.98 -43.44
N ILE A 12 -12.45 25.96 -42.57
CA ILE A 12 -11.73 27.08 -41.88
C ILE A 12 -12.46 27.39 -40.54
N GLY A 13 -11.93 27.97 -39.44
CA GLY A 13 -10.56 28.43 -39.09
C GLY A 13 -10.46 29.90 -38.61
N LEU A 14 -10.20 30.19 -37.32
CA LEU A 14 -9.80 31.53 -36.83
C LEU A 14 -8.58 31.46 -35.91
N VAL A 15 -7.63 32.37 -36.10
CA VAL A 15 -6.29 32.39 -35.49
C VAL A 15 -6.17 33.53 -34.48
N ALA A 16 -5.55 33.25 -33.34
CA ALA A 16 -4.87 34.26 -32.52
C ALA A 16 -3.49 33.71 -32.12
N THR A 17 -2.42 34.38 -32.55
CA THR A 17 -1.02 33.99 -32.30
C THR A 17 -0.19 35.18 -31.85
N LEU A 18 0.96 34.86 -31.22
CA LEU A 18 2.11 35.68 -30.79
C LEU A 18 2.15 35.93 -29.26
N GLY A 19 3.25 35.70 -28.53
CA GLY A 19 4.60 35.18 -28.87
C GLY A 19 4.98 33.92 -28.06
N LEU A 20 5.90 33.04 -28.48
CA LEU A 20 7.37 33.20 -28.58
C LEU A 20 8.01 33.44 -27.19
N ALA A 21 9.01 32.69 -26.70
CA ALA A 21 9.73 31.48 -27.15
C ALA A 21 10.26 30.78 -25.86
N ALA A 22 10.72 29.52 -25.81
CA ALA A 22 11.77 28.92 -26.63
C ALA A 22 11.74 27.37 -26.61
N CYS A 23 12.29 26.76 -27.66
CA CYS A 23 12.50 25.32 -27.74
C CYS A 23 13.73 24.89 -26.92
N GLY A 24 13.60 23.81 -26.15
CA GLY A 24 14.70 23.14 -25.45
C GLY A 24 14.53 21.62 -25.52
N THR A 25 14.98 21.01 -26.63
CA THR A 25 14.96 19.55 -26.80
C THR A 25 16.10 18.90 -26.00
N SER A 26 15.76 18.33 -24.84
CA SER A 26 16.40 17.22 -24.13
C SER A 26 15.30 16.70 -23.17
N LYS A 27 14.79 15.47 -23.18
CA LYS A 27 15.45 14.16 -23.31
C LYS A 27 16.66 13.94 -22.39
N ASP A 28 16.64 14.56 -21.23
CA ASP A 28 17.27 13.98 -20.05
C ASP A 28 16.28 13.05 -19.37
N ALA A 29 16.32 11.79 -19.78
CA ALA A 29 15.94 10.71 -18.88
C ALA A 29 16.97 10.73 -17.74
N SER A 30 16.67 11.48 -16.67
CA SER A 30 17.45 11.41 -15.43
C SER A 30 17.19 10.05 -14.81
N GLY A 31 17.90 9.05 -15.33
CA GLY A 31 18.05 7.73 -14.76
C GLY A 31 18.86 7.85 -13.48
N GLY A 32 18.23 8.42 -12.45
CA GLY A 32 18.59 8.18 -11.07
C GLY A 32 18.38 6.70 -10.81
N ASN A 33 19.38 5.88 -11.15
CA ASN A 33 19.47 4.51 -10.71
C ASN A 33 19.71 4.55 -9.20
N SER A 34 18.62 4.71 -8.44
CA SER A 34 18.61 4.49 -7.01
C SER A 34 19.00 3.02 -6.80
N SER A 35 20.29 2.79 -6.54
CA SER A 35 20.83 1.48 -6.21
C SER A 35 20.58 1.10 -4.75
N GLY A 36 19.75 1.88 -4.04
CA GLY A 36 19.12 1.42 -2.80
C GLY A 36 18.02 0.40 -3.15
N LYS A 37 17.91 -0.66 -2.36
CA LYS A 37 16.74 -1.54 -2.42
C LYS A 37 15.50 -0.70 -2.15
N GLU A 38 14.40 -1.01 -2.85
CA GLU A 38 13.08 -0.51 -2.47
C GLU A 38 12.76 -1.08 -1.08
N VAL A 39 12.15 -0.28 -0.19
CA VAL A 39 11.86 -0.70 1.18
C VAL A 39 10.36 -0.73 1.36
N LEU A 40 9.84 -1.84 1.89
CA LEU A 40 8.44 -2.01 2.28
C LEU A 40 8.36 -1.89 3.81
N GLU A 41 7.89 -0.75 4.31
CA GLU A 41 7.81 -0.51 5.75
C GLU A 41 6.53 -1.10 6.35
N PHE A 42 6.69 -1.92 7.39
CA PHE A 42 5.59 -2.57 8.10
C PHE A 42 5.46 -2.04 9.53
N TYR A 43 4.42 -1.25 9.77
CA TYR A 43 4.16 -0.59 11.03
C TYR A 43 3.32 -1.48 11.97
N HIS A 44 3.76 -1.70 13.22
CA HIS A 44 3.07 -2.59 14.16
C HIS A 44 3.20 -2.16 15.64
N GLY A 45 2.26 -2.58 16.49
CA GLY A 45 2.19 -2.18 17.91
C GLY A 45 3.13 -2.93 18.86
N TYR A 46 3.80 -3.98 18.40
CA TYR A 46 4.71 -4.81 19.22
C TYR A 46 6.05 -4.13 19.53
N HIS A 47 6.05 -3.05 20.31
CA HIS A 47 7.24 -2.30 20.73
C HIS A 47 7.85 -2.73 22.09
N HIS A 48 7.07 -3.43 22.92
CA HIS A 48 7.39 -3.77 24.31
C HIS A 48 8.65 -4.66 24.44
N SER A 49 9.34 -4.59 25.59
CA SER A 49 10.46 -5.50 25.88
C SER A 49 9.97 -6.94 26.10
N GLU A 50 10.88 -7.91 26.05
CA GLU A 50 10.52 -9.31 26.32
C GLU A 50 10.11 -9.52 27.79
N ASP A 51 10.75 -8.83 28.74
CA ASP A 51 10.41 -8.89 30.16
C ASP A 51 9.04 -8.26 30.48
N GLU A 52 8.63 -7.24 29.71
CA GLU A 52 7.35 -6.54 29.87
C GLU A 52 6.21 -7.30 29.20
N TRP A 53 6.40 -7.73 27.95
CA TRP A 53 5.40 -8.50 27.21
C TRP A 53 6.06 -9.45 26.20
N PRO A 54 6.33 -10.72 26.59
CA PRO A 54 7.06 -11.68 25.75
C PRO A 54 6.48 -11.88 24.34
N VAL A 55 5.16 -11.78 24.21
CA VAL A 55 4.44 -11.88 22.92
C VAL A 55 4.95 -10.84 21.91
N ALA A 56 5.29 -9.63 22.36
CA ALA A 56 5.83 -8.60 21.48
C ALA A 56 7.17 -9.00 20.86
N LYS A 57 8.02 -9.72 21.61
CA LYS A 57 9.27 -10.28 21.07
C LYS A 57 8.98 -11.38 20.05
N THR A 58 8.06 -12.30 20.36
CA THR A 58 7.64 -13.37 19.44
C THR A 58 7.10 -12.83 18.11
N MET A 59 6.29 -11.78 18.13
CA MET A 59 5.78 -11.14 16.91
C MET A 59 6.90 -10.50 16.09
N ARG A 60 7.84 -9.78 16.74
CA ARG A 60 9.03 -9.25 16.05
C ARG A 60 9.88 -10.36 15.41
N ASP A 61 10.09 -11.48 16.10
CA ASP A 61 10.84 -12.62 15.54
C ASP A 61 10.15 -13.24 14.30
N LEU A 62 8.82 -13.23 14.25
CA LEU A 62 8.06 -13.65 13.06
C LEU A 62 8.26 -12.69 11.88
N TYR A 63 8.30 -11.38 12.14
CA TYR A 63 8.50 -10.35 11.11
C TYR A 63 9.94 -10.32 10.61
N ASP A 64 10.93 -10.39 11.50
CA ASP A 64 12.36 -10.46 11.16
C ASP A 64 12.68 -11.73 10.36
N LYS A 65 12.03 -12.85 10.69
CA LYS A 65 12.12 -14.09 9.90
C LYS A 65 11.59 -13.89 8.47
N PHE A 66 10.45 -13.22 8.30
CA PHE A 66 9.93 -12.92 6.96
C PHE A 66 10.87 -12.00 6.17
N ALA A 67 11.51 -11.01 6.83
CA ALA A 67 12.54 -10.18 6.21
C ALA A 67 13.72 -11.01 5.68
N GLU A 68 14.24 -11.94 6.48
CA GLU A 68 15.36 -12.83 6.11
C GLU A 68 14.97 -13.81 4.99
N GLU A 69 13.76 -14.36 5.00
CA GLU A 69 13.23 -15.23 3.92
C GLU A 69 13.09 -14.49 2.57
N HIS A 70 12.97 -13.16 2.58
CA HIS A 70 12.76 -12.33 1.39
C HIS A 70 13.90 -11.34 1.06
N LYS A 71 15.04 -11.38 1.75
CA LYS A 71 16.15 -10.42 1.62
C LYS A 71 16.73 -10.26 0.20
N ASP A 72 16.59 -11.29 -0.64
CA ASP A 72 17.10 -11.34 -2.01
C ASP A 72 16.02 -10.99 -3.06
N SER A 73 14.80 -10.62 -2.64
CA SER A 73 13.65 -10.35 -3.53
C SER A 73 13.71 -9.01 -4.29
N GLY A 74 14.73 -8.18 -4.04
CA GLY A 74 14.87 -6.83 -4.60
C GLY A 74 14.19 -5.74 -3.77
N VAL A 75 13.21 -6.12 -2.93
CA VAL A 75 12.56 -5.26 -1.94
C VAL A 75 13.01 -5.70 -0.53
N GLU A 76 13.33 -4.76 0.33
CA GLU A 76 13.64 -4.98 1.74
C GLU A 76 12.36 -4.84 2.58
N PHE A 77 11.91 -5.92 3.22
CA PHE A 77 10.83 -5.84 4.21
C PHE A 77 11.40 -5.36 5.54
N LYS A 78 10.81 -4.28 6.08
CA LYS A 78 11.33 -3.59 7.26
C LYS A 78 10.24 -3.43 8.33
N PRO A 79 10.21 -4.27 9.38
CA PRO A 79 9.30 -4.08 10.51
C PRO A 79 9.69 -2.83 11.32
N VAL A 80 8.68 -2.06 11.70
CA VAL A 80 8.80 -0.79 12.44
C VAL A 80 7.89 -0.85 13.68
N PRO A 81 8.44 -1.13 14.88
CA PRO A 81 7.68 -1.11 16.13
C PRO A 81 7.31 0.32 16.52
N ILE A 82 6.01 0.58 16.70
CA ILE A 82 5.47 1.89 17.07
C ILE A 82 5.10 1.91 18.54
N ASN A 83 5.80 2.74 19.31
CA ASN A 83 5.43 3.10 20.69
C ASN A 83 4.53 4.34 20.64
N GLY A 84 3.22 4.13 20.50
CA GLY A 84 2.21 5.15 20.29
C GLY A 84 0.93 4.59 19.67
N ASP A 85 -0.01 5.46 19.28
CA ASP A 85 -1.26 5.02 18.62
C ASP A 85 -1.03 4.76 17.12
N LEU A 86 -1.27 3.52 16.68
CA LEU A 86 -1.21 3.12 15.27
C LEU A 86 -2.21 3.89 14.39
N LYS A 87 -3.32 4.38 14.96
CA LYS A 87 -4.26 5.25 14.24
C LYS A 87 -3.62 6.58 13.86
N ASP A 88 -2.69 7.11 14.65
CA ASP A 88 -2.03 8.39 14.33
C ASP A 88 -1.06 8.20 13.16
N VAL A 89 -0.33 7.08 13.12
CA VAL A 89 0.53 6.70 11.97
C VAL A 89 -0.30 6.63 10.67
N MET A 90 -1.44 5.94 10.71
CA MET A 90 -2.37 5.88 9.58
C MET A 90 -2.94 7.26 9.22
N ASN A 91 -3.54 7.97 10.18
CA ASN A 91 -4.30 9.19 9.93
C ASN A 91 -3.42 10.36 9.47
N ASN A 92 -2.18 10.46 9.98
CA ASN A 92 -1.24 11.51 9.56
C ASN A 92 -0.85 11.37 8.08
N LYS A 93 -0.66 10.14 7.58
CA LYS A 93 -0.44 9.87 6.15
C LYS A 93 -1.72 10.08 5.32
N VAL A 94 -2.88 9.65 5.81
CA VAL A 94 -4.16 9.85 5.12
C VAL A 94 -4.51 11.34 4.97
N ALA A 95 -4.07 12.19 5.89
CA ALA A 95 -4.23 13.64 5.81
C ALA A 95 -3.43 14.30 4.67
N SER A 96 -2.34 13.68 4.21
CA SER A 96 -1.56 14.11 3.03
C SER A 96 -1.89 13.35 1.75
N GLY A 97 -2.91 12.47 1.77
CA GLY A 97 -3.28 11.63 0.63
C GLY A 97 -2.40 10.39 0.45
N GLU A 98 -1.73 9.95 1.52
CA GLU A 98 -0.87 8.75 1.56
C GLU A 98 -1.46 7.66 2.48
N PHE A 99 -0.85 6.46 2.44
CA PHE A 99 -1.08 5.40 3.42
C PHE A 99 0.29 4.84 3.88
N PRO A 100 0.42 4.24 5.07
CA PRO A 100 1.58 3.41 5.41
C PRO A 100 1.64 2.20 4.47
N ASP A 101 2.82 1.78 4.00
CA ASP A 101 2.92 0.72 2.98
C ASP A 101 2.25 -0.58 3.45
N VAL A 102 2.54 -0.98 4.69
CA VAL A 102 1.80 -2.00 5.44
C VAL A 102 1.65 -1.55 6.90
N ILE A 103 0.47 -1.73 7.48
CA ILE A 103 0.22 -1.48 8.91
C ILE A 103 -0.66 -2.57 9.52
N ASP A 104 -0.17 -3.19 10.60
CA ASP A 104 -1.03 -3.93 11.52
C ASP A 104 -1.76 -2.89 12.39
N LEU A 105 -3.08 -2.92 12.36
CA LEU A 105 -3.93 -2.02 13.12
C LEU A 105 -4.29 -2.56 14.52
N ALA A 106 -3.89 -3.78 14.87
CA ALA A 106 -4.13 -4.42 16.18
C ALA A 106 -5.61 -4.32 16.65
N GLY A 107 -6.54 -4.56 15.73
CA GLY A 107 -7.99 -4.45 15.95
C GLY A 107 -8.59 -3.03 15.80
N ASN A 108 -7.78 -1.99 15.57
CA ASN A 108 -8.31 -0.67 15.17
C ASN A 108 -8.93 -0.73 13.75
N ALA A 109 -9.94 0.10 13.50
CA ALA A 109 -10.59 0.17 12.19
C ALA A 109 -9.75 0.98 11.16
N VAL A 110 -9.79 0.54 9.90
CA VAL A 110 -9.23 1.30 8.77
C VAL A 110 -9.97 2.63 8.60
N SER A 111 -9.24 3.72 8.33
CA SER A 111 -9.82 5.03 8.08
C SER A 111 -10.78 5.03 6.89
N LEU A 112 -12.01 5.50 7.11
CA LEU A 112 -13.01 5.63 6.04
C LEU A 112 -12.55 6.58 4.93
N ALA A 113 -11.83 7.65 5.29
CA ALA A 113 -11.26 8.59 4.33
C ALA A 113 -10.16 7.96 3.47
N ALA A 114 -9.40 6.99 3.99
CA ALA A 114 -8.42 6.23 3.21
C ALA A 114 -9.09 5.34 2.15
N ILE A 115 -10.21 4.71 2.53
CA ILE A 115 -11.02 3.89 1.61
C ILE A 115 -11.67 4.76 0.51
N GLU A 116 -12.22 5.93 0.87
CA GLU A 116 -12.85 6.86 -0.07
C GLU A 116 -11.84 7.44 -1.07
N GLN A 117 -10.66 7.85 -0.58
CA GLN A 117 -9.53 8.29 -1.41
C GLN A 117 -8.84 7.15 -2.18
N LYS A 118 -9.24 5.88 -1.95
CA LYS A 118 -8.68 4.66 -2.57
C LYS A 118 -7.20 4.44 -2.28
N LEU A 119 -6.75 4.84 -1.09
CA LEU A 119 -5.38 4.70 -0.60
C LEU A 119 -5.09 3.30 -0.05
N VAL A 120 -6.13 2.47 0.17
CA VAL A 120 -6.02 1.12 0.72
C VAL A 120 -6.36 0.08 -0.34
N LEU A 121 -5.51 -0.94 -0.46
CA LEU A 121 -5.68 -2.05 -1.39
C LEU A 121 -6.91 -2.91 -1.04
N ASP A 122 -7.67 -3.32 -2.05
CA ASP A 122 -8.63 -4.42 -1.90
C ASP A 122 -7.88 -5.76 -1.96
N LEU A 123 -7.82 -6.43 -0.81
CA LEU A 123 -7.13 -7.70 -0.61
C LEU A 123 -7.94 -8.89 -1.15
N LYS A 124 -9.26 -8.73 -1.37
CA LYS A 124 -10.13 -9.87 -1.71
C LYS A 124 -9.70 -10.60 -3.00
N PRO A 125 -9.32 -9.94 -4.11
CA PRO A 125 -8.85 -10.64 -5.31
C PRO A 125 -7.60 -11.51 -5.07
N TYR A 126 -6.71 -11.11 -4.17
CA TYR A 126 -5.53 -11.91 -3.81
C TYR A 126 -5.93 -13.09 -2.93
N ILE A 127 -6.84 -12.89 -1.97
CA ILE A 127 -7.37 -13.95 -1.10
C ILE A 127 -8.08 -15.02 -1.94
N ASP A 128 -8.97 -14.62 -2.85
CA ASP A 128 -9.72 -15.51 -3.75
C ASP A 128 -8.79 -16.29 -4.69
N SER A 129 -7.84 -15.60 -5.35
CA SER A 129 -6.97 -16.23 -6.35
C SER A 129 -6.00 -17.25 -5.74
N ASN A 130 -5.58 -17.05 -4.48
CA ASN A 130 -4.70 -17.95 -3.74
C ASN A 130 -5.44 -18.93 -2.82
N LYS A 131 -6.79 -18.93 -2.81
CA LYS A 131 -7.64 -19.84 -2.01
C LYS A 131 -7.42 -19.71 -0.49
N LEU A 132 -7.23 -18.47 -0.04
CA LEU A 132 -6.90 -18.12 1.34
C LEU A 132 -8.15 -17.82 2.19
N GLU A 133 -9.36 -18.11 1.72
CA GLU A 133 -10.61 -17.77 2.42
C GLU A 133 -10.70 -18.45 3.79
N LYS A 134 -10.14 -19.66 3.92
CA LYS A 134 -10.02 -20.36 5.21
C LYS A 134 -8.92 -19.78 6.09
N ASN A 135 -7.82 -19.31 5.51
CA ASN A 135 -6.66 -18.77 6.22
C ASN A 135 -7.01 -17.41 6.87
N VAL A 136 -7.70 -16.52 6.14
CA VAL A 136 -8.16 -15.24 6.70
C VAL A 136 -9.40 -15.40 7.59
N GLY A 137 -10.07 -16.55 7.52
CA GLY A 137 -11.13 -16.95 8.44
C GLY A 137 -12.30 -15.97 8.50
N LEU A 138 -12.62 -15.48 9.71
CA LEU A 138 -13.76 -14.61 9.94
C LEU A 138 -13.65 -13.25 9.20
N ASN A 139 -12.42 -12.77 8.98
CA ASN A 139 -12.15 -11.55 8.21
C ASN A 139 -12.78 -11.59 6.81
N TYR A 140 -12.86 -12.76 6.17
CA TYR A 140 -13.43 -12.93 4.82
C TYR A 140 -14.88 -12.45 4.71
N LYS A 141 -15.64 -12.51 5.82
CA LYS A 141 -17.05 -12.10 5.89
C LYS A 141 -17.26 -10.82 6.69
N GLN A 142 -16.57 -10.64 7.81
CA GLN A 142 -16.78 -9.47 8.68
C GLN A 142 -16.14 -8.20 8.14
N ASN A 143 -14.95 -8.27 7.52
CA ASN A 143 -14.25 -7.09 7.02
C ASN A 143 -14.65 -6.74 5.58
N GLN A 144 -15.69 -7.40 5.04
CA GLN A 144 -16.16 -7.17 3.69
C GLN A 144 -17.03 -5.91 3.63
N LYS A 145 -16.61 -4.93 2.82
CA LYS A 145 -17.34 -3.69 2.55
C LYS A 145 -17.57 -3.56 1.04
N ASP A 146 -18.85 -3.56 0.64
CA ASP A 146 -19.28 -3.44 -0.77
C ASP A 146 -18.58 -4.44 -1.70
N GLY A 147 -18.42 -5.68 -1.22
CA GLY A 147 -17.76 -6.76 -1.94
C GLY A 147 -16.24 -6.88 -1.72
N LYS A 148 -15.59 -5.88 -1.13
CA LYS A 148 -14.13 -5.74 -1.02
C LYS A 148 -13.61 -5.96 0.40
N ILE A 149 -12.33 -6.28 0.58
CA ILE A 149 -11.70 -6.47 1.90
C ILE A 149 -10.47 -5.56 2.02
N TYR A 150 -10.48 -4.61 2.95
CA TYR A 150 -9.41 -3.61 3.11
C TYR A 150 -8.45 -3.89 4.28
N THR A 151 -8.73 -4.92 5.08
CA THR A 151 -7.87 -5.35 6.19
C THR A 151 -8.15 -6.81 6.55
N VAL A 152 -7.13 -7.52 6.98
CA VAL A 152 -7.21 -8.85 7.59
C VAL A 152 -6.45 -8.75 8.91
N HIS A 153 -7.08 -9.16 10.00
CA HIS A 153 -6.45 -9.24 11.31
C HIS A 153 -6.16 -10.72 11.61
N GLU A 154 -4.88 -11.06 11.73
CA GLU A 154 -4.37 -12.42 11.96
C GLU A 154 -4.81 -13.00 13.31
N GLN A 155 -5.05 -12.14 14.30
CA GLN A 155 -5.56 -12.51 15.62
C GLN A 155 -7.04 -12.14 15.72
N LEU A 156 -7.93 -13.12 15.69
CA LEU A 156 -9.37 -12.86 15.80
C LEU A 156 -9.71 -12.17 17.13
N PHE A 157 -10.44 -11.04 17.05
CA PHE A 157 -10.83 -10.22 18.20
C PHE A 157 -11.92 -10.89 19.05
N THR A 158 -11.55 -12.00 19.70
CA THR A 158 -12.42 -12.88 20.46
C THR A 158 -12.39 -12.46 21.93
N MET A 159 -13.44 -11.77 22.38
CA MET A 159 -13.46 -11.12 23.69
C MET A 159 -14.51 -11.73 24.63
N GLY A 160 -14.12 -11.90 25.89
CA GLY A 160 -14.97 -12.37 26.99
C GLY A 160 -14.68 -11.59 28.28
N LEU A 161 -14.83 -12.24 29.43
CA LEU A 161 -14.47 -11.72 30.74
C LEU A 161 -13.62 -12.74 31.52
N TRP A 162 -12.82 -12.24 32.46
CA TRP A 162 -11.91 -13.00 33.33
C TRP A 162 -12.15 -12.63 34.80
#